data_AF-A0A7S2S7H5-F1
#
_entry.id   AF-A0A7S2S7H5-F1
#
_cell.length_a   1.000
_cell.length_b   1.000
_cell.length_c   1.000
_cell.angle_alpha   90.00
_cell.angle_beta   90.00
_cell.angle_gamma   90.00
#
_symmetry.space_group_name_H-M   'P 1'
#
loop_
_entity.id
_entity.type
_entity.pdbx_description
1 polymer ?
#
loop_
_entity_poly.entity_id
_entity_poly.type
_entity_poly.pdbx_seq_one_letter_code
_entity_poly.pdbx_strand_id
1 'polypeptide(L)'
;GCLAVVLRTGFESSQGKLMRTILFASERVTAHSSEAAAFIGVLMVFAVVAAWYVLHEGLQDDTRNRFKLYLHCIMIVTSVVPPELPMELSLAVTNSLAALVKVMVYCTEPFRIPLAGKVTHCCFDKTGTLTADNLELLGVVHCSSDAGEPATTVGDVASLTSEQALCMAACQELVLLDGRPCGDPMEVALLQGSGFFLASSDVVSPSLTAPSPSGLMAGGIIGGALGALPTAAAQPKNGSPMRIVRRFGFSSD
;
A
#
# COMPACT_ATOMS: atom_id res chain seq x y z
N GLY A 1 -3.45 11.53 31.16
CA GLY A 1 -3.63 12.67 30.26
C GLY A 1 -2.78 13.84 30.76
N CYS A 2 -2.31 14.70 29.87
CA CYS A 2 -1.51 15.89 30.22
C CYS A 2 -2.23 17.18 29.80
N LEU A 3 -1.97 18.28 30.50
CA LEU A 3 -2.46 19.61 30.12
C LEU A 3 -1.59 20.14 28.97
N ALA A 4 -2.23 20.56 27.87
CA ALA A 4 -1.54 21.13 26.71
C ALA A 4 -2.25 22.42 26.24
N VAL A 5 -1.49 23.32 25.62
CA VAL A 5 -1.99 24.57 25.03
C VAL A 5 -1.98 24.46 23.50
N VAL A 6 -3.06 24.88 22.86
CA VAL A 6 -3.20 24.84 21.41
C VAL A 6 -2.45 26.01 20.78
N LEU A 7 -1.46 25.71 19.92
CA LEU A 7 -0.67 26.73 19.22
C LEU A 7 -1.29 27.14 17.87
N ARG A 8 -1.83 26.16 17.11
CA ARG A 8 -2.41 26.36 15.77
C ARG A 8 -3.54 25.36 15.55
N THR A 9 -4.54 25.76 14.77
CA THR A 9 -5.71 24.93 14.44
C THR A 9 -5.95 24.87 12.94
N GLY A 10 -6.68 23.85 12.48
CA GLY A 10 -7.08 23.72 11.07
C GLY A 10 -5.91 23.65 10.08
N PHE A 11 -6.02 24.37 8.96
CA PHE A 11 -5.03 24.37 7.87
C PHE A 11 -3.69 25.05 8.21
N GLU A 12 -3.59 25.75 9.34
CA GLU A 12 -2.34 26.31 9.83
C GLU A 12 -1.50 25.32 10.66
N SER A 13 -2.10 24.18 11.04
CA SER A 13 -1.35 23.06 11.63
C SER A 13 -0.38 22.46 10.60
N SER A 14 0.65 21.74 11.07
CA SER A 14 1.62 21.08 10.18
C SER A 14 0.94 20.08 9.23
N GLN A 15 -0.01 19.29 9.74
CA GLN A 15 -0.78 18.33 8.92
C GLN A 15 -1.68 19.08 7.91
N GLY A 16 -2.36 20.14 8.35
CA GLY A 16 -3.23 20.94 7.51
C GLY A 16 -2.47 21.61 6.35
N LYS A 17 -1.27 22.13 6.61
CA LYS A 17 -0.41 22.73 5.59
C LYS A 17 0.01 21.69 4.53
N LEU A 18 0.35 20.47 4.95
CA LEU A 18 0.70 19.38 4.04
C LEU A 18 -0.49 19.00 3.13
N MET A 19 -1.68 18.82 3.70
CA MET A 19 -2.88 18.50 2.91
C MET A 19 -3.20 19.60 1.89
N ARG A 20 -3.06 20.87 2.31
CA ARG A 20 -3.24 22.01 1.41
C ARG A 20 -2.27 21.96 0.22
N THR A 21 -1.01 21.66 0.47
CA THR A 21 -0.01 21.52 -0.60
C THR A 21 -0.37 20.39 -1.56
N ILE A 22 -0.81 19.23 -1.06
CA ILE A 22 -1.22 18.09 -1.91
C ILE A 22 -2.41 18.46 -2.81
N LEU A 23 -3.43 19.12 -2.26
CA LEU A 23 -4.63 19.51 -3.00
C LEU A 23 -4.35 20.53 -4.12
N PHE A 24 -3.42 21.45 -3.91
CA PHE A 24 -3.10 22.49 -4.90
C PHE A 24 -1.94 22.11 -5.84
N ALA A 25 -1.18 21.05 -5.54
CA ALA A 25 -0.08 20.58 -6.39
C ALA A 25 -0.51 19.57 -7.46
N SER A 26 -1.74 19.04 -7.43
CA SER A 26 -2.17 18.04 -8.41
C SER A 26 -2.48 18.67 -9.77
N GLU A 27 -1.61 18.46 -10.75
CA GLU A 27 -1.90 18.77 -12.15
C GLU A 27 -2.87 17.76 -12.74
N ARG A 28 -3.81 18.24 -13.57
CA ARG A 28 -4.71 17.36 -14.31
C ARG A 28 -3.97 16.70 -15.46
N VAL A 29 -3.84 15.37 -15.36
CA VAL A 29 -3.39 14.54 -16.48
C VAL A 29 -4.55 14.39 -17.44
N THR A 30 -4.46 15.02 -18.62
CA THR A 30 -5.41 14.85 -19.70
C THR A 30 -4.87 13.86 -20.72
N ALA A 31 -5.76 13.22 -21.49
CA ALA A 31 -5.40 12.31 -22.60
C ALA A 31 -4.68 13.02 -23.76
N HIS A 32 -4.48 14.34 -23.68
CA HIS A 32 -3.79 15.14 -24.68
C HIS A 32 -2.28 15.00 -24.51
N SER A 33 -1.71 13.89 -24.99
CA SER A 33 -0.26 13.72 -25.04
C SER A 33 0.35 14.55 -26.17
N SER A 34 1.52 15.15 -25.92
CA SER A 34 2.32 15.79 -26.97
C SER A 34 2.65 14.83 -28.11
N GLU A 35 2.76 13.54 -27.80
CA GLU A 35 2.95 12.46 -28.77
C GLU A 35 1.76 12.30 -29.72
N ALA A 36 0.52 12.37 -29.21
CA ALA A 36 -0.67 12.32 -30.05
C ALA A 36 -0.77 13.55 -30.98
N ALA A 37 -0.40 14.73 -30.47
CA ALA A 37 -0.34 15.94 -31.29
C ALA A 37 0.72 15.83 -32.40
N ALA A 38 1.89 15.24 -32.10
CA ALA A 38 2.93 14.99 -33.10
C ALA A 38 2.47 13.97 -34.16
N PHE A 39 1.79 12.89 -33.75
CA PHE A 39 1.22 11.90 -34.67
C PHE A 39 0.19 12.53 -35.62
N ILE A 40 -0.78 13.29 -35.09
CA ILE A 40 -1.77 14.01 -35.90
C ILE A 40 -1.08 15.02 -36.82
N GLY A 41 -0.05 15.72 -36.33
CA GLY A 41 0.73 16.67 -37.14
C GLY A 41 1.36 16.02 -38.37
N VAL A 42 1.98 14.84 -38.22
CA VAL A 42 2.55 14.08 -39.35
C VAL A 42 1.48 13.68 -40.35
N LEU A 43 0.35 13.14 -39.87
CA LEU A 43 -0.77 12.76 -40.73
C LEU A 43 -1.33 13.97 -41.50
N MET A 44 -1.44 15.12 -40.84
CA MET A 44 -1.93 16.36 -41.44
C MET A 44 -1.03 16.86 -42.59
N VAL A 45 0.29 16.70 -42.49
CA VAL A 45 1.21 17.03 -43.60
C VAL A 45 0.91 16.19 -44.84
N PHE A 46 0.72 14.87 -44.69
CA PHE A 46 0.35 14.00 -45.82
C PHE A 46 -1.02 14.37 -46.41
N ALA A 47 -1.99 14.73 -45.56
CA ALA A 47 -3.32 15.16 -45.99
C ALA A 47 -3.25 16.41 -46.87
N VAL A 48 -2.45 17.41 -46.46
CA VAL A 48 -2.29 18.67 -47.19
C VAL A 48 -1.62 18.44 -48.54
N VAL A 49 -0.59 17.59 -48.60
CA VAL A 49 0.08 17.23 -49.87
C VAL A 49 -0.88 16.53 -50.82
N ALA A 50 -1.68 15.57 -50.34
CA ALA A 50 -2.68 14.87 -51.14
C ALA A 50 -3.81 15.80 -51.62
N ALA A 51 -4.32 16.67 -50.74
CA ALA A 51 -5.34 17.65 -51.08
C ALA A 51 -4.82 18.67 -52.12
N TRP A 52 -3.56 19.12 -51.99
CA TRP A 52 -2.93 19.99 -52.97
C TRP A 52 -2.82 19.33 -54.34
N TYR A 53 -2.36 18.08 -54.39
CA TYR A 53 -2.27 17.32 -55.65
C TYR A 53 -3.64 17.16 -56.33
N VAL A 54 -4.66 16.76 -55.58
CA VAL A 54 -6.04 16.60 -56.10
C VAL A 54 -6.63 17.93 -56.56
N LEU A 55 -6.34 19.02 -55.86
CA LEU A 55 -6.80 20.36 -56.25
C LEU A 55 -6.12 20.83 -57.54
N HIS A 56 -4.82 20.62 -57.67
CA HIS A 56 -4.05 21.00 -58.85
C HIS A 56 -4.50 20.24 -60.11
N GLU A 57 -4.70 18.92 -59.99
CA GLU A 57 -5.17 18.10 -61.10
C GLU A 57 -6.64 18.39 -61.43
N GLY A 58 -7.48 18.59 -60.41
CA GLY A 58 -8.90 18.89 -60.58
C GLY A 58 -9.19 20.27 -61.16
N LEU A 59 -8.25 21.22 -61.09
CA LEU A 59 -8.36 22.54 -61.72
C LEU A 59 -8.03 22.51 -63.22
N GLN A 60 -7.31 21.48 -63.71
CA GLN A 60 -7.01 21.31 -65.13
C GLN A 60 -8.19 20.72 -65.92
N ASP A 61 -9.08 19.98 -65.26
CA ASP A 61 -10.32 19.47 -65.84
C ASP A 61 -11.46 20.51 -65.79
N ASP A 62 -11.64 21.27 -66.88
CA ASP A 62 -12.64 22.35 -66.98
C ASP A 62 -14.11 21.86 -67.01
N THR A 63 -14.33 20.54 -67.06
CA THR A 63 -15.65 19.90 -67.01
C THR A 63 -16.15 19.62 -65.59
N ARG A 64 -15.30 19.79 -64.55
CA ARG A 64 -15.66 19.51 -63.15
C ARG A 64 -16.17 20.75 -62.42
N ASN A 65 -17.23 20.55 -61.64
CA ASN A 65 -17.82 21.61 -60.83
C ASN A 65 -16.93 21.94 -59.63
N ARG A 66 -16.46 23.20 -59.55
CA ARG A 66 -15.49 23.68 -58.54
C ARG A 66 -15.94 23.43 -57.10
N PHE A 67 -17.24 23.56 -56.82
CA PHE A 67 -17.81 23.29 -55.49
C PHE A 67 -17.59 21.84 -55.05
N LYS A 68 -17.72 20.88 -55.98
CA LYS A 68 -17.51 19.45 -55.70
C LYS A 68 -16.03 19.15 -55.44
N LEU A 69 -15.12 19.86 -56.09
CA LEU A 69 -13.67 19.72 -55.89
C LEU A 69 -13.24 20.19 -54.49
N TYR A 70 -13.75 21.34 -54.03
CA TYR A 70 -13.49 21.84 -52.68
C TYR A 70 -14.02 20.91 -51.59
N LEU A 71 -15.23 20.37 -51.75
CA LEU A 71 -15.77 19.36 -50.83
C LEU A 71 -14.89 18.11 -50.79
N HIS A 72 -14.35 17.69 -51.93
CA HIS A 72 -13.45 16.53 -52.00
C HIS A 72 -12.13 16.77 -51.24
N CYS A 73 -11.59 17.99 -51.31
CA CYS A 73 -10.38 18.35 -50.55
C CYS A 73 -10.65 18.38 -49.04
N ILE A 74 -11.78 18.94 -48.61
CA ILE A 74 -12.18 18.94 -47.20
C ILE A 74 -12.37 17.51 -46.70
N MET A 75 -13.01 16.64 -47.49
CA MET A 75 -13.20 15.22 -47.16
C MET A 75 -11.86 14.50 -46.92
N ILE A 76 -10.84 14.76 -47.75
CA ILE A 76 -9.49 14.19 -47.59
C ILE A 76 -8.86 14.65 -46.28
N VAL A 77 -9.00 15.93 -45.92
CA VAL A 77 -8.45 16.45 -44.67
C VAL A 77 -9.21 15.90 -43.45
N THR A 78 -10.54 15.83 -43.51
CA THR A 78 -11.36 15.32 -42.41
C THR A 78 -11.25 13.81 -42.21
N SER A 79 -10.94 13.03 -43.26
CA SER A 79 -10.79 11.57 -43.13
C SER A 79 -9.49 11.16 -42.47
N VAL A 80 -8.50 12.05 -42.43
CA VAL A 80 -7.16 11.77 -41.87
C VAL A 80 -7.13 11.84 -40.34
N VAL A 81 -8.10 12.50 -39.72
CA VAL A 81 -8.32 12.43 -38.27
C VAL A 81 -9.45 11.45 -38.01
N PRO A 82 -9.14 10.14 -37.86
CA PRO A 82 -10.15 9.15 -37.56
C PRO A 82 -10.81 9.46 -36.20
N PRO A 83 -12.15 9.65 -36.14
CA PRO A 83 -12.86 9.78 -34.87
C PRO A 83 -12.78 8.52 -34.00
N GLU A 84 -12.27 7.41 -34.55
CA GLU A 84 -12.12 6.11 -33.90
C GLU A 84 -11.00 6.09 -32.85
N LEU A 85 -9.94 6.90 -32.99
CA LEU A 85 -8.79 6.92 -32.08
C LEU A 85 -9.14 7.18 -30.59
N PRO A 86 -9.91 8.24 -30.24
CA PRO A 86 -10.30 8.47 -28.84
C PRO A 86 -11.25 7.39 -28.31
N MET A 87 -12.03 6.74 -29.18
CA MET A 87 -12.93 5.65 -28.81
C MET A 87 -12.13 4.40 -28.44
N GLU A 88 -11.12 4.06 -29.24
CA GLU A 88 -10.24 2.91 -28.98
C GLU A 88 -9.47 3.08 -27.67
N LEU A 89 -8.92 4.27 -27.42
CA LEU A 89 -8.24 4.56 -26.16
C LEU A 89 -9.18 4.42 -24.95
N SER A 90 -10.42 4.89 -25.07
CA SER A 90 -11.41 4.77 -24.02
C SER A 90 -11.81 3.32 -23.74
N LEU A 91 -11.97 2.51 -24.79
CA LEU A 91 -12.25 1.08 -24.67
C LEU A 91 -11.08 0.35 -23.99
N ALA A 92 -9.84 0.62 -24.42
CA ALA A 92 -8.65 0.02 -23.83
C ALA A 92 -8.52 0.34 -22.33
N VAL A 93 -8.75 1.60 -21.94
CA VAL A 93 -8.67 2.05 -20.54
C VAL A 93 -9.76 1.43 -19.68
N THR A 94 -11.01 1.38 -20.17
CA THR A 94 -12.14 0.78 -19.43
C THR A 94 -11.98 -0.73 -19.25
N ASN A 95 -11.49 -1.44 -20.27
CA ASN A 95 -11.17 -2.86 -20.15
C ASN A 95 -10.03 -3.10 -19.15
N SER A 96 -9.00 -2.23 -19.15
CA SER A 96 -7.90 -2.28 -18.18
C SER A 96 -8.40 -2.05 -16.75
N LEU A 97 -9.33 -1.11 -16.54
CA LEU A 97 -9.94 -0.87 -15.24
C LEU A 97 -10.74 -2.09 -14.77
N ALA A 98 -11.51 -2.73 -15.65
CA ALA A 98 -12.23 -3.96 -15.33
C ALA A 98 -11.30 -5.13 -14.94
N ALA A 99 -10.10 -5.20 -15.52
CA ALA A 99 -9.07 -6.17 -15.14
C ALA A 99 -8.42 -5.84 -13.78
N LEU A 100 -8.10 -4.56 -13.52
CA LEU A 100 -7.48 -4.11 -12.27
C LEU A 100 -8.38 -4.28 -11.04
N VAL A 101 -9.69 -4.07 -11.20
CA VAL A 101 -10.65 -4.29 -10.11
C VAL A 101 -10.69 -5.76 -9.67
N LYS A 102 -10.45 -6.72 -10.57
CA LYS A 102 -10.39 -8.15 -10.22
C LYS A 102 -9.23 -8.49 -9.30
N VAL A 103 -8.16 -7.67 -9.29
CA VAL A 103 -7.00 -7.83 -8.40
C VAL A 103 -7.03 -6.82 -7.24
N MET A 104 -8.21 -6.27 -6.91
CA MET A 104 -8.43 -5.30 -5.82
C MET A 104 -7.64 -3.98 -5.98
N VAL A 105 -7.28 -3.60 -7.21
CA VAL A 105 -6.66 -2.31 -7.51
C VAL A 105 -7.71 -1.35 -8.07
N TYR A 106 -8.00 -0.28 -7.31
CA TYR A 106 -9.02 0.71 -7.68
C TYR A 106 -8.36 2.00 -8.19
N CYS A 107 -8.70 2.39 -9.41
CA CYS A 107 -8.18 3.61 -10.03
C CYS A 107 -9.20 4.74 -9.93
N THR A 108 -8.79 5.89 -9.39
CA THR A 108 -9.61 7.12 -9.36
C THR A 108 -9.49 7.95 -10.66
N GLU A 109 -8.33 7.89 -11.32
CA GLU A 109 -8.05 8.60 -12.56
C GLU A 109 -7.65 7.61 -13.68
N PRO A 110 -8.59 7.18 -14.54
CA PRO A 110 -8.36 6.07 -15.47
C PRO A 110 -7.37 6.40 -16.59
N PHE A 111 -7.25 7.68 -16.98
CA PHE A 111 -6.29 8.12 -18.00
C PHE A 111 -4.82 8.07 -17.53
N ARG A 112 -4.55 7.82 -16.23
CA ARG A 112 -3.19 7.56 -15.74
C ARG A 112 -2.73 6.12 -15.95
N ILE A 113 -3.63 5.18 -16.23
CA ILE A 113 -3.27 3.76 -16.39
C ILE A 113 -2.19 3.56 -17.47
N PRO A 114 -2.27 4.16 -18.67
CA PRO A 114 -1.23 4.01 -19.68
C PRO A 114 0.12 4.63 -19.29
N LEU A 115 0.14 5.61 -18.38
CA LEU A 115 1.38 6.23 -17.91
C LEU A 115 2.23 5.28 -17.08
N ALA A 116 1.61 4.29 -16.43
CA ALA A 116 2.33 3.27 -15.67
C ALA A 116 3.31 2.47 -16.54
N GLY A 117 3.03 2.32 -17.85
CA GLY A 117 3.93 1.67 -18.80
C GLY A 117 5.17 2.50 -19.18
N LYS A 118 5.22 3.79 -18.84
CA LYS A 118 6.33 4.71 -19.15
C LYS A 118 7.21 5.02 -17.94
N VAL A 119 6.96 4.40 -16.80
CA VAL A 119 7.70 4.65 -15.55
C VAL A 119 9.13 4.12 -15.68
N THR A 120 10.11 4.96 -15.34
CA THR A 120 11.55 4.61 -15.35
C THR A 120 12.13 4.42 -13.96
N HIS A 121 11.56 5.07 -12.95
CA HIS A 121 12.03 5.04 -11.56
C HIS A 121 10.84 4.76 -10.63
N CYS A 122 11.02 3.83 -9.70
CA CYS A 122 10.01 3.48 -8.69
C CYS A 122 10.53 3.86 -7.30
N CYS A 123 9.86 4.81 -6.64
CA CYS A 123 10.15 5.18 -5.26
C CYS A 123 9.23 4.39 -4.33
N PHE A 124 9.80 3.75 -3.31
CA PHE A 124 9.04 3.02 -2.30
C PHE A 124 9.15 3.74 -0.96
N ASP A 125 8.01 3.89 -0.28
CA ASP A 125 8.00 4.24 1.15
C ASP A 125 8.35 3.00 1.97
N LYS A 126 8.94 3.18 3.15
CA LYS A 126 9.35 2.06 4.00
C LYS A 126 8.18 1.58 4.87
N THR A 127 7.77 2.41 5.82
CA THR A 127 6.82 2.02 6.87
C THR A 127 5.41 2.01 6.33
N GLY A 128 4.70 0.90 6.52
CA GLY A 128 3.35 0.71 5.97
C GLY A 128 3.33 0.37 4.47
N THR A 129 4.49 0.22 3.82
CA THR A 129 4.62 -0.16 2.40
C THR A 129 5.58 -1.34 2.20
N LEU A 130 6.88 -1.16 2.43
CA LEU A 130 7.85 -2.27 2.37
C LEU A 130 7.84 -3.10 3.65
N THR A 131 7.62 -2.43 4.80
CA THR A 131 7.45 -3.08 6.09
C THR A 131 6.04 -2.86 6.58
N ALA A 132 5.51 -3.83 7.31
CA ALA A 132 4.29 -3.62 8.06
C ALA A 132 4.53 -2.60 9.20
N ASP A 133 3.46 -1.98 9.68
CA ASP A 133 3.50 -0.97 10.76
C ASP A 133 3.47 -1.62 12.15
N ASN A 134 3.44 -2.96 12.22
CA ASN A 134 3.55 -3.70 13.47
C ASN A 134 5.00 -4.02 13.80
N LEU A 135 5.30 -4.02 15.10
CA LEU A 135 6.56 -4.57 15.61
C LEU A 135 6.38 -6.06 15.86
N GLU A 136 7.36 -6.85 15.46
CA GLU A 136 7.40 -8.29 15.67
C GLU A 136 8.73 -8.67 16.32
N LEU A 137 8.68 -9.60 17.27
CA LEU A 137 9.88 -10.15 17.90
C LEU A 137 10.57 -11.11 16.90
N LEU A 138 11.72 -10.69 16.37
CA LEU A 138 12.48 -11.52 15.42
C LEU A 138 13.23 -12.67 16.09
N GLY A 139 13.63 -12.51 17.35
CA GLY A 139 14.36 -13.52 18.10
C GLY A 139 15.17 -12.91 19.23
N VAL A 140 16.05 -13.71 19.83
CA VAL A 140 16.82 -13.36 21.02
C VAL A 140 18.31 -13.53 20.81
N VAL A 141 19.09 -12.62 21.38
CA VAL A 141 20.56 -12.71 21.34
C VAL A 141 21.04 -13.12 22.73
N HIS A 142 21.80 -14.20 22.79
CA HIS A 142 22.36 -14.68 24.05
C HIS A 142 23.61 -13.87 24.41
N CYS A 143 23.68 -13.37 25.64
CA CYS A 143 24.91 -12.82 26.17
C CYS A 143 25.89 -13.95 26.49
N SER A 144 26.88 -14.18 25.61
CA SER A 144 28.04 -15.01 25.94
C SER A 144 28.97 -14.27 26.90
N SER A 145 29.48 -14.95 27.94
CA SER A 145 30.43 -14.39 28.91
C SER A 145 31.82 -14.07 28.32
N ASP A 146 32.12 -14.52 27.10
CA ASP A 146 33.38 -14.16 26.44
C ASP A 146 33.28 -12.75 25.84
N ALA A 147 33.93 -11.82 26.53
CA ALA A 147 34.03 -10.41 26.16
C ALA A 147 34.85 -10.25 24.87
N GLY A 148 34.20 -9.90 23.76
CA GLY A 148 34.91 -9.43 22.59
C GLY A 148 34.07 -9.14 21.35
N GLU A 149 33.07 -9.98 21.05
CA GLU A 149 32.31 -9.86 19.80
C GLU A 149 30.81 -9.75 20.10
N PRO A 150 30.10 -8.74 19.55
CA PRO A 150 28.64 -8.70 19.67
C PRO A 150 28.08 -9.95 19.01
N ALA A 151 27.31 -10.74 19.75
CA ALA A 151 26.65 -11.92 19.22
C ALA A 151 25.73 -11.49 18.06
N THR A 152 26.17 -11.72 16.82
CA THR A 152 25.48 -11.30 15.59
C THR A 152 24.37 -12.26 15.17
N THR A 153 24.30 -13.43 15.79
CA THR A 153 23.30 -14.46 15.49
C THR A 153 22.07 -14.28 16.36
N VAL A 154 20.96 -13.90 15.72
CA VAL A 154 19.62 -13.92 16.32
C VAL A 154 19.21 -15.38 16.48
N GLY A 155 19.09 -15.82 17.73
CA GLY A 155 18.57 -17.14 18.08
C GLY A 155 17.04 -17.18 18.08
N ASP A 156 16.48 -18.36 17.89
CA ASP A 156 15.04 -18.56 17.96
C ASP A 156 14.51 -18.29 19.39
N VAL A 157 13.32 -17.73 19.53
CA VAL A 157 12.67 -17.52 20.82
C VAL A 157 12.50 -18.84 21.57
N ALA A 158 12.37 -19.96 20.86
CA ALA A 158 12.33 -21.31 21.46
C ALA A 158 13.63 -21.73 22.17
N SER A 159 14.76 -21.05 21.91
CA SER A 159 16.04 -21.34 22.56
C SER A 159 16.18 -20.70 23.95
N LEU A 160 15.19 -19.90 24.37
CA LEU A 160 15.15 -19.31 25.70
C LEU A 160 15.01 -20.37 26.79
N THR A 161 15.77 -20.16 27.88
CA THR A 161 15.51 -20.88 29.12
C THR A 161 14.16 -20.45 29.72
N SER A 162 13.56 -21.31 30.54
CA SER A 162 12.30 -20.98 31.20
C SER A 162 12.39 -19.69 32.02
N GLU A 163 13.51 -19.45 32.69
CA GLU A 163 13.72 -18.23 33.49
C GLU A 163 13.76 -16.97 32.63
N GLN A 164 14.44 -17.02 31.49
CA GLN A 164 14.50 -15.88 30.56
C GLN A 164 13.12 -15.59 29.94
N ALA A 165 12.40 -16.63 29.52
CA ALA A 165 11.05 -16.50 28.97
C ALA A 165 10.07 -15.91 30.01
N LEU A 166 10.15 -16.36 31.26
CA LEU A 166 9.35 -15.83 32.37
C LEU A 166 9.71 -14.38 32.68
N CYS A 167 10.99 -14.01 32.64
CA CYS A 167 11.44 -12.64 32.85
C CYS A 167 10.89 -11.70 31.78
N MET A 168 10.96 -12.07 30.50
CA MET A 168 10.38 -11.27 29.41
C MET A 168 8.85 -11.12 29.54
N ALA A 169 8.17 -12.17 30.00
CA ALA A 169 6.72 -12.16 30.16
C ALA A 169 6.25 -11.38 31.40
N ALA A 170 7.06 -11.32 32.46
CA ALA A 170 6.72 -10.67 33.72
C ALA A 170 7.14 -9.19 33.80
N CYS A 171 8.23 -8.81 33.13
CA CYS A 171 8.78 -7.45 33.15
C CYS A 171 8.13 -6.57 32.07
N GLN A 172 6.86 -6.22 32.25
CA GLN A 172 6.08 -5.36 31.35
C GLN A 172 5.12 -4.46 32.13
N GLU A 173 4.72 -3.33 31.53
CA GLU A 173 3.71 -2.42 32.09
C GLU A 173 2.37 -2.50 31.35
N LEU A 174 2.17 -3.50 30.49
CA LEU A 174 0.93 -3.65 29.73
C LEU A 174 -0.31 -3.80 30.62
N VAL A 175 -1.40 -3.21 30.14
CA VAL A 175 -2.73 -3.28 30.74
C VAL A 175 -3.70 -3.88 29.73
N LEU A 176 -4.60 -4.76 30.17
CA LEU A 176 -5.66 -5.29 29.32
C LEU A 176 -6.83 -4.31 29.30
N LEU A 177 -7.07 -3.67 28.15
CA LEU A 177 -8.21 -2.77 27.92
C LEU A 177 -9.10 -3.38 26.83
N ASP A 178 -10.39 -3.57 27.11
CA ASP A 178 -11.36 -4.17 26.18
C ASP A 178 -10.90 -5.52 25.57
N GLY A 179 -10.19 -6.32 26.36
CA GLY A 179 -9.66 -7.62 25.94
C GLY A 179 -8.43 -7.53 25.02
N ARG A 180 -7.79 -6.36 24.88
CA ARG A 180 -6.56 -6.17 24.12
C ARG A 180 -5.44 -5.63 25.02
N PRO A 181 -4.19 -6.11 24.87
CA PRO A 181 -3.06 -5.53 25.58
C PRO A 181 -2.79 -4.12 25.04
N CYS A 182 -2.73 -3.14 25.94
CA CYS A 182 -2.43 -1.74 25.65
C CYS A 182 -1.21 -1.29 26.45
N GLY A 183 -0.32 -0.57 25.80
CA GLY A 183 0.94 -0.07 26.36
C GLY A 183 1.92 0.28 25.23
N ASP A 184 3.21 0.21 25.52
CA ASP A 184 4.25 0.42 24.51
C ASP A 184 4.15 -0.67 23.41
N PRO A 185 4.10 -0.30 22.11
CA PRO A 185 4.11 -1.27 21.01
C PRO A 185 5.24 -2.29 21.07
N MET A 186 6.41 -1.93 21.63
CA MET A 186 7.54 -2.84 21.82
C MET A 186 7.24 -3.94 22.84
N GLU A 187 6.61 -3.58 23.98
CA GLU A 187 6.22 -4.54 25.00
C GLU A 187 5.10 -5.47 24.51
N VAL A 188 4.14 -4.92 23.75
CA VAL A 188 3.08 -5.72 23.12
C VAL A 188 3.69 -6.77 22.18
N ALA A 189 4.64 -6.36 21.34
CA ALA A 189 5.32 -7.26 20.41
C ALA A 189 6.16 -8.34 21.14
N LEU A 190 6.84 -7.96 22.23
CA LEU A 190 7.60 -8.89 23.06
C LEU A 190 6.68 -9.95 23.69
N LEU A 191 5.56 -9.53 24.28
CA LEU A 191 4.62 -10.44 24.91
C LEU A 191 4.04 -11.44 23.90
N GLN A 192 3.58 -10.94 22.74
CA GLN A 192 3.04 -11.77 21.66
C GLN A 192 4.08 -12.74 21.09
N GLY A 193 5.32 -12.27 20.89
CA GLY A 193 6.41 -13.10 20.37
C GLY A 193 6.94 -14.14 21.36
N SER A 194 6.84 -13.87 22.66
CA SER A 194 7.29 -14.78 23.72
C SER A 194 6.39 -16.02 23.93
N GLY A 195 5.22 -16.06 23.28
CA GLY A 195 4.25 -17.15 23.44
C GLY A 195 3.44 -17.07 24.73
N PHE A 196 3.39 -15.90 25.38
CA PHE A 196 2.54 -15.63 26.54
C PHE A 196 1.39 -14.69 26.16
N PHE A 197 0.30 -14.75 26.92
CA PHE A 197 -0.82 -13.82 26.76
C PHE A 197 -1.24 -13.23 28.11
N LEU A 198 -1.69 -11.98 28.08
CA LEU A 198 -2.23 -11.27 29.23
C LEU A 198 -3.73 -11.55 29.34
N ALA A 199 -4.13 -12.25 30.41
CA ALA A 199 -5.51 -12.55 30.75
C ALA A 199 -6.11 -11.47 31.67
N SER A 200 -7.44 -11.42 31.71
CA SER A 200 -8.20 -10.59 32.65
C SER A 200 -7.73 -10.89 34.09
N SER A 201 -7.58 -9.85 34.92
CA SER A 201 -6.99 -9.88 36.28
C SER A 201 -5.46 -9.79 36.38
N ASP A 202 -4.80 -9.23 35.35
CA ASP A 202 -3.34 -9.02 35.33
C ASP A 202 -2.58 -10.35 35.51
N VAL A 203 -3.08 -11.41 34.86
CA VAL A 203 -2.47 -12.75 34.88
C VAL A 203 -1.82 -12.99 33.53
N VAL A 204 -0.54 -13.34 33.53
CA VAL A 204 0.19 -13.75 32.34
C VAL A 204 0.25 -15.27 32.32
N SER A 205 -0.25 -15.87 31.25
CA SER A 205 -0.28 -17.32 31.06
C SER A 205 0.36 -17.71 29.73
N PRO A 206 1.01 -18.89 29.68
CA PRO A 206 1.53 -19.41 28.42
C PRO A 206 0.37 -19.68 27.45
N SER A 207 0.53 -19.26 26.19
CA SER A 207 -0.41 -19.59 25.13
C SER A 207 -0.35 -21.10 24.88
N LEU A 208 -1.53 -21.75 24.86
CA LEU A 208 -1.67 -23.17 24.51
C LEU A 208 -1.43 -23.44 23.01
N THR A 209 -1.24 -22.38 22.23
CA THR A 209 -1.05 -22.39 20.78
C THR A 209 0.30 -21.74 20.45
N ALA A 210 1.15 -22.47 19.73
CA ALA A 210 2.41 -21.97 19.20
C ALA A 210 2.19 -20.71 18.34
N PRO A 211 3.15 -19.78 18.26
CA PRO A 211 3.06 -18.65 17.34
C PRO A 211 3.13 -19.19 15.91
N SER A 212 2.01 -19.20 15.20
CA SER A 212 1.98 -19.48 13.76
C SER A 212 2.58 -18.28 13.01
N PRO A 213 3.48 -18.47 12.04
CA PRO A 213 3.94 -17.38 11.20
C PRO A 213 2.79 -16.96 10.27
N SER A 214 2.45 -15.66 10.30
CA SER A 214 1.76 -14.92 9.24
C SER A 214 0.57 -15.61 8.54
N GLY A 215 -0.64 -15.38 9.08
CA GLY A 215 -1.91 -15.61 8.39
C GLY A 215 -2.48 -14.28 7.89
N LEU A 216 -2.43 -14.06 6.57
CA LEU A 216 -3.20 -13.07 5.83
C LEU A 216 -4.64 -13.01 6.37
N MET A 217 -5.08 -11.85 6.86
CA MET A 217 -6.50 -11.59 7.15
C MET A 217 -7.27 -11.48 5.83
N ALA A 218 -7.71 -12.62 5.29
CA ALA A 218 -8.80 -12.67 4.33
C ALA A 218 -10.12 -12.41 5.08
N GLY A 219 -10.82 -11.34 4.69
CA GLY A 219 -12.14 -11.02 5.20
C GLY A 219 -13.14 -12.15 4.92
N GLY A 220 -13.88 -12.56 5.95
CA GLY A 220 -14.90 -13.59 5.85
C GLY A 220 -15.72 -13.67 7.13
N ILE A 221 -16.93 -13.15 7.06
CA ILE A 221 -18.04 -13.34 8.00
C ILE A 221 -18.26 -14.86 8.18
N ILE A 222 -18.58 -15.34 9.39
CA ILE A 222 -19.40 -16.53 9.78
C ILE A 222 -19.14 -16.73 11.30
N GLY A 223 -20.13 -16.74 12.21
CA GLY A 223 -21.23 -17.70 12.28
C GLY A 223 -20.73 -18.97 12.99
N GLY A 224 -21.34 -19.36 14.10
CA GLY A 224 -20.79 -20.40 14.98
C GLY A 224 -20.71 -21.80 14.36
N ALA A 225 -19.73 -22.59 14.83
CA ALA A 225 -19.86 -24.04 15.03
C ALA A 225 -18.65 -24.56 15.84
N LEU A 226 -18.96 -25.35 16.87
CA LEU A 226 -18.06 -26.28 17.55
C LEU A 226 -17.32 -27.18 16.54
N GLY A 227 -16.01 -27.37 16.69
CA GLY A 227 -15.28 -28.37 15.91
C GLY A 227 -13.78 -28.48 16.21
N ALA A 228 -13.43 -29.51 16.99
CA ALA A 228 -12.18 -30.28 17.02
C ALA A 228 -10.80 -29.57 17.02
N LEU A 229 -10.09 -29.80 18.12
CA LEU A 229 -8.66 -29.55 18.34
C LEU A 229 -7.79 -30.51 17.49
N PRO A 230 -6.80 -30.05 16.70
CA PRO A 230 -5.77 -30.92 16.18
C PRO A 230 -4.53 -30.94 17.09
N THR A 231 -3.81 -32.04 16.97
CA THR A 231 -2.89 -32.65 17.93
C THR A 231 -1.44 -32.16 17.78
N ALA A 232 -0.82 -31.85 18.93
CA ALA A 232 0.60 -32.01 19.31
C ALA A 232 1.74 -31.56 18.37
N ALA A 233 2.48 -30.52 18.79
CA ALA A 233 3.94 -30.44 18.67
C ALA A 233 4.55 -29.59 19.83
N ALA A 234 5.63 -30.13 20.42
CA ALA A 234 6.53 -29.66 21.49
C ALA A 234 6.19 -28.41 22.33
N GLN A 235 5.87 -28.64 23.60
CA GLN A 235 5.60 -27.64 24.65
C GLN A 235 6.88 -27.08 25.31
N PRO A 236 6.89 -25.83 25.79
CA PRO A 236 7.67 -25.48 26.97
C PRO A 236 7.04 -26.17 28.18
N LYS A 237 7.73 -27.19 28.71
CA LYS A 237 7.32 -27.91 29.92
C LYS A 237 7.42 -26.95 31.12
N ASN A 238 6.31 -26.80 31.85
CA ASN A 238 6.13 -26.02 33.10
C ASN A 238 6.09 -24.49 33.00
N GLY A 239 4.94 -23.93 32.62
CA GLY A 239 4.58 -22.56 32.98
C GLY A 239 3.27 -22.55 33.79
N SER A 240 3.35 -22.40 35.11
CA SER A 240 2.16 -22.12 35.94
C SER A 240 1.62 -20.72 35.64
N PRO A 241 0.30 -20.47 35.70
CA PRO A 241 -0.26 -19.13 35.51
C PRO A 241 0.34 -18.16 36.53
N MET A 242 0.83 -17.02 36.07
CA MET A 242 1.47 -16.01 36.92
C MET A 242 0.55 -14.81 37.10
N ARG A 243 0.37 -14.35 38.34
CA ARG A 243 -0.36 -13.12 38.64
C ARG A 243 0.62 -11.98 38.85
N ILE A 244 0.37 -10.83 38.23
CA ILE A 244 1.11 -9.60 38.51
C ILE A 244 0.79 -9.18 39.96
N VAL A 245 1.80 -9.27 40.82
CA VAL A 245 1.68 -8.97 42.25
C VAL A 245 1.83 -7.46 42.51
N ARG A 246 2.63 -6.77 41.69
CA ARG A 246 2.92 -5.35 41.86
C ARG A 246 3.32 -4.74 40.52
N ARG A 247 2.77 -3.57 40.21
CA ARG A 247 3.25 -2.71 39.12
C ARG A 247 4.15 -1.62 39.71
N PHE A 248 5.30 -1.40 39.10
CA PHE A 248 6.17 -0.28 39.40
C PHE A 248 5.95 0.75 38.32
N GLY A 249 5.58 1.98 38.70
CA GLY A 249 5.45 3.06 37.71
C GLY A 249 6.82 3.46 37.21
N PHE A 250 6.93 3.74 35.92
CA PHE A 250 8.14 4.28 35.32
C PHE A 250 8.41 5.68 35.91
N SER A 251 9.54 5.85 36.62
CA SER A 251 10.04 7.15 37.07
C SER A 251 11.23 7.50 36.18
N SER A 252 11.00 8.32 35.16
CA SER A 252 12.10 8.94 34.42
C SER A 252 12.59 10.14 35.24
N ASP A 253 13.67 9.95 35.99
CA ASP A 253 14.50 11.07 36.47
C ASP A 253 15.27 11.71 35.29
#